data_AF-F0XYI9-F1
#
_entry.id   AF-F0XYI9-F1
#
_cell.length_a   1.000
_cell.length_b   1.000
_cell.length_c   1.000
_cell.angle_alpha   90.00
_cell.angle_beta   90.00
_cell.angle_gamma   90.00
#
_symmetry.space_group_name_H-M   'P 1'
#
loop_
_entity.id
_entity.type
_entity.pdbx_description
1 polymer ?
#
loop_
_entity_poly.entity_id
_entity_poly.type
_entity_poly.pdbx_seq_one_letter_code
_entity_poly.pdbx_strand_id
1 'polypeptide(L)'
;MMRLCALLLVFLCDAKPVSEREKLRREKRAQELRGAQALDQQRLEAPLAAGAAAAPLAAARASHANASLSPLAAAPLAAAPLTNATSTLPALDAARRAAVRAAWCASLATWCKTHSYGELGGHYAAPALVRYCEKHPKGVDPALGCAAPAAAADRAAGRRTRAPPAARPDAYAKGLLRFVHVPKTGGTSVEKAFKPRFPKNHALAYDRSDLAGASVVAVIRDPYDRALSWFRFCIAGFYGKLPHPTAHCAKARRFHADAKKRKIRPPASPTARAAMAFERWLALVHGDAAYANLWVTTPLAVYLTHPATGEFLVDALVRFERLAADVAAWCAPRGCAAAAAKLASVQENPSRIGDDPLDLPYGALYTPRARAIVDAAWGVDADLFGYPFRNAS
;
A
#
# COMPACT_ATOMS: atom_id res chain seq x y z
N MET A 1 21.33 52.77 6.69
CA MET A 1 21.18 52.03 5.42
C MET A 1 22.50 51.52 4.80
N MET A 2 23.68 52.07 5.10
CA MET A 2 24.94 51.62 4.45
C MET A 2 25.56 50.30 4.96
N ARG A 3 25.10 49.73 6.08
CA ARG A 3 25.64 48.45 6.61
C ARG A 3 24.97 47.19 6.05
N LEU A 4 23.87 47.32 5.30
CA LEU A 4 23.16 46.17 4.71
C LEU A 4 23.70 45.77 3.31
N CYS A 5 24.41 46.68 2.61
CA CYS A 5 24.99 46.38 1.29
C CYS A 5 26.27 45.51 1.37
N ALA A 6 27.02 45.54 2.47
CA ALA A 6 28.26 44.78 2.60
C ALA A 6 28.04 43.28 2.84
N LEU A 7 26.92 42.90 3.47
CA LEU A 7 26.59 41.48 3.74
C LEU A 7 26.05 40.74 2.51
N LEU A 8 25.47 41.44 1.54
CA LEU A 8 25.01 40.85 0.28
C LEU A 8 26.14 40.58 -0.73
N LEU A 9 27.27 41.30 -0.62
CA LEU A 9 28.43 41.09 -1.48
C LEU A 9 29.27 39.87 -1.07
N VAL A 10 29.32 39.52 0.22
CA VAL A 10 30.10 38.35 0.69
C VAL A 10 29.44 37.02 0.27
N PHE A 11 28.12 36.96 0.16
CA PHE A 11 27.42 35.73 -0.25
C PHE A 11 27.47 35.44 -1.75
N LEU A 12 27.78 36.43 -2.59
CA LEU A 12 27.85 36.25 -4.05
C LEU A 12 29.24 35.87 -4.56
N CYS A 13 30.28 35.94 -3.73
CA CYS A 13 31.67 35.66 -4.13
C CYS A 13 32.20 34.27 -3.78
N ASP A 14 31.44 33.44 -3.05
CA ASP A 14 31.91 32.12 -2.59
C ASP A 14 31.18 30.93 -3.27
N ALA A 15 30.54 31.19 -4.41
CA ALA A 15 30.04 30.13 -5.28
C ALA A 15 31.23 29.48 -6.01
N LYS A 16 31.79 28.41 -5.41
CA LYS A 16 32.82 27.59 -6.07
C LYS A 16 32.34 27.23 -7.48
N PRO A 17 33.14 27.47 -8.52
CA PRO A 17 32.76 27.15 -9.89
C PRO A 17 32.41 25.67 -9.97
N VAL A 18 31.17 25.38 -10.38
CA VAL A 18 30.72 24.01 -10.62
C VAL A 18 31.66 23.41 -11.65
N SER A 19 32.39 22.36 -11.26
CA SER A 19 33.38 21.73 -12.14
C SER A 19 32.73 21.32 -13.46
N GLU A 20 33.47 21.41 -14.57
CA GLU A 20 33.01 20.97 -15.89
C GLU A 20 32.48 19.52 -15.86
N ARG A 21 33.08 18.67 -15.03
CA ARG A 21 32.62 17.29 -14.80
C ARG A 21 31.21 17.22 -14.18
N GLU A 22 30.87 18.15 -13.30
CA GLU A 22 29.54 18.21 -12.69
C GLU A 22 28.50 18.83 -13.64
N LYS A 23 28.90 19.82 -14.46
CA LYS A 23 28.05 20.33 -15.54
C LYS A 23 27.70 19.22 -16.53
N LEU A 24 28.68 18.45 -16.99
CA LEU A 24 28.49 17.32 -17.90
C LEU A 24 27.58 16.24 -17.31
N ARG A 25 27.70 15.96 -16.00
CA ARG A 25 26.80 15.03 -15.29
C ARG A 25 25.36 15.55 -15.22
N ARG A 26 25.17 16.85 -14.99
CA ARG A 26 23.84 17.48 -14.96
C ARG A 26 23.19 17.46 -16.35
N GLU A 27 23.96 17.76 -17.40
CA GLU A 27 23.49 17.71 -18.78
C GLU A 27 23.12 16.30 -19.22
N LYS A 28 23.98 15.30 -18.96
CA LYS A 28 23.69 13.90 -19.25
C LYS A 28 22.41 13.44 -18.55
N ARG A 29 22.23 13.78 -17.27
CA ARG A 29 21.03 13.44 -16.50
C ARG A 29 19.78 14.14 -17.03
N ALA A 30 19.89 15.41 -17.46
CA ALA A 30 18.79 16.13 -18.09
C ALA A 30 18.42 15.52 -19.45
N GLN A 31 19.40 15.04 -20.22
CA GLN A 31 19.19 14.34 -21.49
C GLN A 31 18.51 12.98 -21.29
N GLU A 32 18.93 12.19 -20.30
CA GLU A 32 18.27 10.93 -19.90
C GLU A 32 16.81 11.16 -19.48
N LEU A 33 16.55 12.20 -18.69
CA LEU A 33 15.19 12.59 -18.29
C LEU A 33 14.32 13.00 -19.48
N ARG A 34 14.86 13.79 -20.42
CA ARG A 34 14.15 14.17 -21.65
C ARG A 34 13.85 12.95 -22.53
N GLY A 35 14.80 12.02 -22.66
CA GLY A 35 14.61 10.76 -23.41
C GLY A 35 13.53 9.88 -22.79
N ALA A 36 13.52 9.74 -21.45
CA ALA A 36 12.49 9.00 -20.74
C ALA A 36 11.10 9.64 -20.88
N GLN A 37 11.02 10.97 -20.81
CA GLN A 37 9.76 11.71 -21.03
C GLN A 37 9.25 11.59 -22.47
N ALA A 38 10.14 11.64 -23.46
CA ALA A 38 9.78 11.48 -24.87
C ALA A 38 9.27 10.07 -25.18
N LEU A 39 9.88 9.02 -24.61
CA LEU A 39 9.42 7.63 -24.73
C LEU A 39 8.05 7.42 -24.07
N ASP A 40 7.82 8.01 -22.90
CA ASP A 40 6.52 7.95 -22.22
C ASP A 40 5.45 8.69 -23.02
N GLN A 41 5.79 9.84 -23.59
CA GLN A 41 4.90 10.60 -24.46
C GLN A 41 4.60 9.88 -25.79
N GLN A 42 5.60 9.25 -26.43
CA GLN A 42 5.40 8.40 -27.61
C GLN A 42 4.54 7.17 -27.31
N ARG A 43 4.64 6.56 -26.12
CA ARG A 43 3.75 5.47 -25.70
C ARG A 43 2.31 5.94 -25.49
N LEU A 44 2.11 7.18 -25.07
CA LEU A 44 0.80 7.79 -24.88
C LEU A 44 0.17 8.30 -26.18
N GLU A 45 1.00 8.72 -27.14
CA GLU A 45 0.58 9.22 -28.46
C GLU A 45 0.54 8.12 -29.53
N ALA A 46 1.08 6.92 -29.25
CA ALA A 46 0.91 5.75 -30.10
C ALA A 46 -0.60 5.47 -30.27
N PRO A 47 -1.13 5.59 -31.50
CA PRO A 47 -2.54 5.36 -31.72
C PRO A 47 -2.88 3.91 -31.37
N LEU A 48 -4.01 3.72 -30.68
CA LEU A 48 -4.71 2.44 -30.48
C LEU A 48 -5.23 1.91 -31.84
N ALA A 49 -4.35 1.74 -32.83
CA ALA A 49 -4.68 1.28 -34.18
C ALA A 49 -4.71 -0.26 -34.30
N ALA A 50 -4.61 -0.98 -33.19
CA ALA A 50 -4.88 -2.41 -33.10
C ALA A 50 -5.77 -2.67 -31.89
N GLY A 51 -7.08 -2.45 -32.05
CA GLY A 51 -8.05 -2.66 -30.97
C GLY A 51 -9.48 -2.19 -31.24
N ALA A 52 -9.84 -1.86 -32.48
CA ALA A 52 -11.24 -1.64 -32.88
C ALA A 52 -11.94 -2.97 -33.17
N ALA A 53 -12.01 -3.86 -32.17
CA ALA A 53 -12.85 -5.05 -32.17
C ALA A 53 -12.99 -5.61 -30.74
N ALA A 54 -13.39 -4.77 -29.78
CA ALA A 54 -13.76 -5.22 -28.43
C ALA A 54 -14.69 -4.22 -27.73
N ALA A 55 -15.92 -4.12 -28.25
CA ALA A 55 -17.10 -3.88 -27.43
C ALA A 55 -18.15 -4.89 -27.92
N PRO A 56 -18.56 -5.85 -27.07
CA PRO A 56 -19.55 -5.50 -26.06
C PRO A 56 -19.34 -6.23 -24.72
N LEU A 57 -18.60 -5.61 -23.79
CA LEU A 57 -18.68 -6.00 -22.37
C LEU A 57 -19.53 -5.02 -21.53
N ALA A 58 -19.98 -3.91 -22.12
CA ALA A 58 -20.89 -2.96 -21.48
C ALA A 58 -22.37 -3.38 -21.62
N ALA A 59 -22.75 -4.04 -22.71
CA ALA A 59 -24.14 -4.52 -22.91
C ALA A 59 -24.46 -5.79 -22.11
N ALA A 60 -23.48 -6.67 -21.87
CA ALA A 60 -23.66 -7.88 -21.05
C ALA A 60 -23.85 -7.58 -19.54
N ARG A 61 -23.54 -6.35 -19.09
CA ARG A 61 -23.82 -5.89 -17.72
C ARG A 61 -25.20 -5.22 -17.56
N ALA A 62 -25.82 -4.76 -18.65
CA ALA A 62 -27.17 -4.23 -18.61
C ALA A 62 -28.24 -5.34 -18.70
N SER A 63 -27.97 -6.43 -19.43
CA SER A 63 -28.96 -7.52 -19.61
C SER A 63 -29.01 -8.57 -18.49
N HIS A 64 -28.11 -8.50 -17.51
CA HIS A 64 -28.22 -9.27 -16.25
C HIS A 64 -28.78 -8.43 -15.08
N ALA A 65 -29.12 -7.16 -15.30
CA ALA A 65 -29.68 -6.29 -14.27
C ALA A 65 -31.18 -6.50 -14.01
N ASN A 66 -31.85 -7.40 -14.75
CA ASN A 66 -33.29 -7.71 -14.57
C ASN A 66 -33.58 -9.15 -14.13
N ALA A 67 -32.56 -9.93 -13.74
CA ALA A 67 -32.81 -11.09 -12.91
C ALA A 67 -32.87 -10.61 -11.46
N SER A 68 -34.06 -10.69 -10.87
CA SER A 68 -34.37 -10.44 -9.45
C SER A 68 -33.47 -11.27 -8.52
N LEU A 69 -32.22 -10.84 -8.35
CA LEU A 69 -31.45 -11.12 -7.16
C LEU A 69 -31.96 -10.14 -6.12
N SER A 70 -32.88 -10.62 -5.28
CA SER A 70 -33.14 -9.97 -4.00
C SER A 70 -31.81 -9.59 -3.38
N PRO A 71 -31.62 -8.34 -2.93
CA PRO A 71 -30.45 -8.01 -2.15
C PRO A 71 -30.56 -8.87 -0.89
N LEU A 72 -29.73 -9.92 -0.80
CA LEU A 72 -29.29 -10.39 0.50
C LEU A 72 -28.59 -9.18 1.11
N ALA A 73 -29.37 -8.38 1.84
CA ALA A 73 -28.87 -7.42 2.78
C ALA A 73 -28.02 -8.24 3.74
N ALA A 74 -26.72 -8.34 3.45
CA ALA A 74 -25.75 -8.83 4.40
C ALA A 74 -25.87 -7.87 5.59
N ALA A 75 -26.52 -8.35 6.65
CA ALA A 75 -26.56 -7.62 7.90
C ALA A 75 -25.11 -7.21 8.23
N PRO A 76 -24.86 -5.96 8.64
CA PRO A 76 -23.53 -5.54 9.01
C PRO A 76 -23.02 -6.51 10.08
N LEU A 77 -22.04 -7.34 9.72
CA LEU A 77 -21.37 -8.23 10.66
C LEU A 77 -20.76 -7.33 11.72
N ALA A 78 -21.32 -7.34 12.93
CA ALA A 78 -20.82 -6.55 14.04
C ALA A 78 -19.32 -6.84 14.19
N ALA A 79 -18.50 -5.83 13.91
CA ALA A 79 -17.06 -5.96 14.03
C ALA A 79 -16.73 -6.11 15.52
N ALA A 80 -16.46 -7.33 15.97
CA ALA A 80 -15.84 -7.54 17.27
C ALA A 80 -14.56 -6.70 17.29
N PRO A 81 -14.42 -5.72 18.21
CA PRO A 81 -13.25 -4.87 18.22
C PRO A 81 -12.04 -5.77 18.52
N LEU A 82 -11.04 -5.76 17.63
CA LEU A 82 -9.72 -6.33 17.90
C LEU A 82 -9.15 -5.58 19.11
N THR A 83 -9.42 -6.10 20.30
CA THR A 83 -9.08 -5.50 21.58
C THR A 83 -7.81 -6.17 22.08
N ASN A 84 -6.73 -5.37 22.08
CA ASN A 84 -5.39 -5.66 22.62
C ASN A 84 -4.51 -6.60 21.77
N ALA A 85 -3.28 -6.13 21.49
CA ALA A 85 -2.22 -6.84 20.78
C ALA A 85 -1.68 -8.10 21.51
N THR A 86 -2.35 -8.52 22.59
CA THR A 86 -2.02 -9.67 23.43
C THR A 86 -2.84 -10.91 23.14
N SER A 87 -3.97 -10.80 22.42
CA SER A 87 -4.79 -11.95 22.05
C SER A 87 -4.32 -12.57 20.74
N THR A 88 -4.28 -13.90 20.69
CA THR A 88 -4.31 -14.67 19.44
C THR A 88 -5.36 -14.07 18.49
N LEU A 89 -5.00 -13.86 17.22
CA LEU A 89 -5.96 -13.39 16.23
C LEU A 89 -7.16 -14.34 16.18
N PRO A 90 -8.39 -13.82 16.22
CA PRO A 90 -9.56 -14.68 16.14
C PRO A 90 -9.54 -15.42 14.80
N ALA A 91 -9.92 -16.69 14.83
CA ALA A 91 -10.20 -17.41 13.60
C ALA A 91 -11.26 -16.65 12.81
N LEU A 92 -11.01 -16.44 11.53
CA LEU A 92 -11.99 -15.81 10.65
C LEU A 92 -13.14 -16.77 10.41
N ASP A 93 -14.38 -16.31 10.46
CA ASP A 93 -15.53 -17.11 10.04
C ASP A 93 -15.49 -17.41 8.52
N ALA A 94 -16.37 -18.29 8.06
CA ALA A 94 -16.40 -18.71 6.66
C ALA A 94 -16.66 -17.55 5.69
N ALA A 95 -17.50 -16.57 6.06
CA ALA A 95 -17.84 -15.43 5.21
C ALA A 95 -16.63 -14.49 5.05
N ARG A 96 -15.92 -14.19 6.14
CA ARG A 96 -14.68 -13.40 6.12
C ARG A 96 -13.58 -14.09 5.33
N ARG A 97 -13.39 -15.41 5.51
CA ARG A 97 -12.42 -16.18 4.69
C ARG A 97 -12.76 -16.12 3.20
N ALA A 98 -14.04 -16.23 2.84
CA ALA A 98 -14.49 -16.10 1.46
C ALA A 98 -14.21 -14.69 0.89
N ALA A 99 -14.47 -13.62 1.65
CA ALA A 99 -14.18 -12.25 1.26
C ALA A 99 -12.67 -12.00 1.05
N VAL A 100 -11.83 -12.49 1.97
CA VAL A 100 -10.36 -12.44 1.83
C VAL A 100 -9.90 -13.19 0.58
N ARG A 101 -10.47 -14.36 0.32
CA ARG A 101 -10.16 -15.13 -0.89
C ARG A 101 -10.57 -14.41 -2.18
N ALA A 102 -11.76 -13.79 -2.19
CA ALA A 102 -12.18 -12.98 -3.32
C ALA A 102 -11.22 -11.80 -3.56
N ALA A 103 -10.76 -11.16 -2.49
CA ALA A 103 -9.77 -10.09 -2.56
C ALA A 103 -8.41 -10.55 -3.09
N TRP A 104 -7.95 -11.75 -2.70
CA TRP A 104 -6.78 -12.40 -3.29
C TRP A 104 -6.95 -12.59 -4.79
N CYS A 105 -8.10 -13.12 -5.22
CA CYS A 105 -8.38 -13.36 -6.62
C CYS A 105 -8.45 -12.09 -7.46
N ALA A 106 -9.11 -11.05 -6.96
CA ALA A 106 -9.14 -9.74 -7.60
C ALA A 106 -7.73 -9.17 -7.72
N SER A 107 -6.92 -9.30 -6.66
CA SER A 107 -5.53 -8.83 -6.65
C SER A 107 -4.68 -9.57 -7.68
N LEU A 108 -4.71 -10.91 -7.68
CA LEU A 108 -4.01 -11.76 -8.65
C LEU A 108 -4.40 -11.42 -10.09
N ALA A 109 -5.69 -11.33 -10.38
CA ALA A 109 -6.19 -10.99 -11.72
C ALA A 109 -5.75 -9.61 -12.18
N THR A 110 -5.68 -8.64 -11.26
CA THR A 110 -5.22 -7.28 -11.55
C THR A 110 -3.73 -7.29 -11.84
N TRP A 111 -2.96 -7.90 -10.94
CA TRP A 111 -1.52 -7.87 -11.05
C TRP A 111 -1.03 -8.66 -12.28
N CYS A 112 -1.60 -9.84 -12.60
CA CYS A 112 -1.08 -10.68 -13.70
C CYS A 112 -1.28 -10.06 -15.08
N LYS A 113 -2.16 -9.05 -15.19
CA LYS A 113 -2.30 -8.24 -16.41
C LYS A 113 -1.12 -7.30 -16.63
N THR A 114 -0.34 -7.06 -15.59
CA THR A 114 0.82 -6.17 -15.62
C THR A 114 2.08 -6.99 -15.68
N HIS A 115 2.92 -6.77 -16.68
CA HIS A 115 4.30 -7.28 -16.65
C HIS A 115 5.19 -6.42 -15.72
N SER A 116 4.58 -5.44 -15.03
CA SER A 116 5.22 -4.40 -14.22
C SER A 116 5.56 -4.83 -12.80
N TYR A 117 5.40 -6.10 -12.43
CA TYR A 117 6.01 -6.64 -11.22
C TYR A 117 7.52 -6.38 -11.15
N GLY A 118 8.17 -6.22 -12.31
CA GLY A 118 9.59 -5.92 -12.42
C GLY A 118 10.03 -4.57 -11.83
N GLU A 119 9.12 -3.60 -11.59
CA GLU A 119 9.47 -2.40 -10.81
C GLU A 119 9.69 -2.70 -9.32
N LEU A 120 9.36 -3.91 -8.85
CA LEU A 120 9.64 -4.40 -7.49
C LEU A 120 11.11 -4.83 -7.30
N GLY A 121 12.03 -4.40 -8.17
CA GLY A 121 13.42 -4.88 -8.27
C GLY A 121 14.13 -5.21 -6.96
N GLY A 122 14.95 -6.28 -6.99
CA GLY A 122 15.74 -6.73 -5.84
C GLY A 122 14.96 -7.58 -4.83
N HIS A 123 15.45 -7.66 -3.60
CA HIS A 123 15.00 -8.49 -2.45
C HIS A 123 13.49 -8.45 -2.07
N TYR A 124 12.63 -7.85 -2.89
CA TYR A 124 11.18 -7.71 -2.74
C TYR A 124 10.38 -8.55 -3.74
N ALA A 125 11.04 -9.43 -4.52
CA ALA A 125 10.36 -10.37 -5.40
C ALA A 125 9.35 -11.23 -4.64
N ALA A 126 8.18 -11.44 -5.24
CA ALA A 126 7.15 -12.38 -4.80
C ALA A 126 7.22 -13.61 -5.72
N PRO A 127 8.10 -14.60 -5.45
CA PRO A 127 8.45 -15.63 -6.44
C PRO A 127 7.27 -16.56 -6.74
N ALA A 128 6.37 -16.80 -5.77
CA ALA A 128 5.16 -17.56 -6.05
C ALA A 128 4.22 -16.78 -6.99
N LEU A 129 4.11 -15.47 -6.81
CA LEU A 129 3.28 -14.61 -7.65
C LEU A 129 3.79 -14.51 -9.08
N VAL A 130 5.10 -14.30 -9.27
CA VAL A 130 5.72 -14.28 -10.60
C VAL A 130 5.45 -15.61 -11.32
N ARG A 131 5.69 -16.73 -10.64
CA ARG A 131 5.42 -18.07 -11.21
C ARG A 131 3.96 -18.27 -11.58
N TYR A 132 3.04 -17.78 -10.74
CA TYR A 132 1.61 -17.84 -10.99
C TYR A 132 1.22 -17.08 -12.27
N CYS A 133 1.68 -15.84 -12.42
CA CYS A 133 1.27 -14.99 -13.54
C CYS A 133 1.93 -15.35 -14.87
N GLU A 134 3.15 -15.87 -14.84
CA GLU A 134 3.83 -16.39 -16.03
C GLU A 134 3.29 -17.76 -16.48
N LYS A 135 2.27 -18.30 -15.78
CA LYS A 135 1.62 -19.59 -16.07
C LYS A 135 2.62 -20.74 -16.20
N HIS A 136 3.66 -20.77 -15.36
CA HIS A 136 4.66 -21.83 -15.43
C HIS A 136 3.99 -23.19 -15.19
N PRO A 137 4.03 -24.14 -16.15
CA PRO A 137 3.29 -25.41 -16.04
C PRO A 137 3.80 -26.30 -14.91
N LYS A 138 4.98 -26.01 -14.36
CA LYS A 138 5.55 -26.67 -13.18
C LYS A 138 5.74 -25.62 -12.07
N GLY A 139 5.04 -25.80 -10.95
CA GLY A 139 5.32 -25.05 -9.72
C GLY A 139 4.46 -23.82 -9.45
N VAL A 140 3.30 -23.67 -10.10
CA VAL A 140 2.25 -22.79 -9.57
C VAL A 140 1.68 -23.46 -8.32
N ASP A 141 1.80 -22.78 -7.17
CA ASP A 141 1.20 -23.28 -5.95
C ASP A 141 -0.34 -23.29 -6.11
N PRO A 142 -1.00 -24.46 -5.98
CA PRO A 142 -2.46 -24.56 -6.10
C PRO A 142 -3.22 -23.61 -5.17
N ALA A 143 -2.60 -23.19 -4.06
CA ALA A 143 -3.16 -22.25 -3.12
C ALA A 143 -3.48 -20.87 -3.74
N LEU A 144 -2.77 -20.47 -4.79
CA LEU A 144 -3.03 -19.24 -5.54
C LEU A 144 -4.16 -19.40 -6.57
N GLY A 145 -4.65 -20.63 -6.80
CA GLY A 145 -5.74 -20.91 -7.73
C GLY A 145 -7.09 -20.37 -7.25
N CYS A 146 -7.66 -19.42 -8.00
CA CYS A 146 -8.99 -18.88 -7.71
C CYS A 146 -10.13 -19.88 -7.83
N ALA A 147 -9.93 -20.95 -8.60
CA ALA A 147 -10.87 -22.06 -8.74
C ALA A 147 -10.59 -23.22 -7.76
N ALA A 148 -9.55 -23.13 -6.92
CA ALA A 148 -9.18 -24.25 -6.05
C ALA A 148 -10.33 -24.60 -5.07
N PRO A 149 -10.72 -25.86 -4.91
CA PRO A 149 -11.68 -26.23 -3.89
C PRO A 149 -11.08 -26.02 -2.50
N ALA A 150 -11.88 -25.56 -1.54
CA ALA A 150 -11.44 -25.29 -0.16
C ALA A 150 -10.73 -26.51 0.48
N ALA A 151 -11.17 -27.73 0.18
CA ALA A 151 -10.53 -28.95 0.68
C ALA A 151 -9.10 -29.20 0.13
N ALA A 152 -8.74 -28.63 -1.02
CA ALA A 152 -7.37 -28.65 -1.53
C ALA A 152 -6.51 -27.58 -0.84
N ALA A 153 -7.12 -26.46 -0.48
CA ALA A 153 -6.51 -25.39 0.30
C ALA A 153 -6.07 -25.86 1.69
N ASP A 154 -6.93 -26.62 2.38
CA ASP A 154 -6.68 -27.06 3.76
C ASP A 154 -5.49 -28.02 3.85
N ARG A 155 -5.33 -28.92 2.87
CA ARG A 155 -4.16 -29.83 2.78
C ARG A 155 -2.85 -29.09 2.47
N ALA A 156 -2.91 -28.00 1.71
CA ALA A 156 -1.76 -27.14 1.49
C ALA A 156 -1.43 -26.30 2.73
N ALA A 157 -2.46 -25.78 3.41
CA ALA A 157 -2.35 -24.94 4.61
C ALA A 157 -1.82 -25.71 5.83
N GLY A 158 -2.17 -26.98 6.00
CA GLY A 158 -1.66 -27.84 7.07
C GLY A 158 -0.14 -27.97 7.13
N ARG A 159 0.58 -27.57 6.07
CA ARG A 159 2.06 -27.49 6.06
C ARG A 159 2.64 -26.20 6.66
N ARG A 160 1.82 -25.16 6.91
CA ARG A 160 2.30 -23.84 7.39
C ARG A 160 1.55 -23.28 8.59
N THR A 161 0.38 -23.81 8.95
CA THR A 161 -0.37 -23.42 10.15
C THR A 161 0.26 -24.04 11.42
N ARG A 162 1.54 -23.78 11.65
CA ARG A 162 2.16 -24.15 12.92
C ARG A 162 1.64 -23.18 13.98
N ALA A 163 1.20 -23.71 15.12
CA ALA A 163 0.85 -22.90 16.27
C ALA A 163 1.98 -21.87 16.51
N PRO A 164 1.64 -20.59 16.69
CA PRO A 164 2.65 -19.56 16.92
C PRO A 164 3.51 -20.00 18.10
N PRO A 165 4.84 -19.79 18.07
CA PRO A 165 5.65 -20.07 19.24
C PRO A 165 5.04 -19.30 20.42
N ALA A 166 4.75 -20.03 21.51
CA ALA A 166 4.24 -19.43 22.74
C ALA A 166 5.06 -18.19 23.08
N ALA A 167 4.44 -17.19 23.71
CA ALA A 167 5.13 -15.94 24.01
C ALA A 167 6.38 -16.23 24.85
N ARG A 168 7.54 -16.07 24.23
CA ARG A 168 8.85 -16.47 24.76
C ARG A 168 9.65 -15.23 25.14
N PRO A 169 10.00 -15.05 26.42
CA PRO A 169 10.77 -13.88 26.86
C PRO A 169 12.13 -13.72 26.16
N ASP A 170 12.70 -14.81 25.63
CA ASP A 170 13.99 -14.82 24.92
C ASP A 170 13.87 -14.65 23.38
N ALA A 171 12.64 -14.52 22.84
CA ALA A 171 12.39 -14.51 21.40
C ALA A 171 13.13 -13.38 20.68
N TYR A 172 13.18 -12.18 21.26
CA TYR A 172 13.91 -11.06 20.68
C TYR A 172 15.42 -11.29 20.64
N ALA A 173 16.00 -11.75 21.75
CA ALA A 173 17.43 -12.02 21.87
C ALA A 173 17.88 -13.08 20.85
N LYS A 174 17.08 -14.14 20.69
CA LYS A 174 17.33 -15.24 19.74
C LYS A 174 16.99 -14.91 18.28
N GLY A 175 16.50 -13.70 18.00
CA GLY A 175 16.14 -13.31 16.63
C GLY A 175 14.97 -14.12 16.07
N LEU A 176 14.02 -14.53 16.92
CA LEU A 176 12.82 -15.28 16.53
C LEU A 176 11.65 -14.36 16.15
N LEU A 177 11.84 -13.04 16.21
CA LEU A 177 10.78 -12.09 15.83
C LEU A 177 10.86 -11.77 14.34
N ARG A 178 9.71 -11.65 13.68
CA ARG A 178 9.59 -11.21 12.29
C ARG A 178 8.52 -10.15 12.16
N PHE A 179 8.71 -9.28 11.16
CA PHE A 179 7.78 -8.22 10.84
C PHE A 179 7.37 -8.31 9.37
N VAL A 180 6.08 -8.44 9.10
CA VAL A 180 5.51 -8.32 7.76
C VAL A 180 5.15 -6.85 7.52
N HIS A 181 5.93 -6.17 6.69
CA HIS A 181 5.74 -4.75 6.44
C HIS A 181 4.77 -4.49 5.29
N VAL A 182 3.53 -4.18 5.64
CA VAL A 182 2.55 -3.68 4.69
C VAL A 182 2.83 -2.21 4.36
N PRO A 183 2.92 -1.80 3.08
CA PRO A 183 3.24 -0.43 2.74
C PRO A 183 2.26 0.59 3.35
N LYS A 184 2.83 1.71 3.82
CA LYS A 184 2.13 2.88 4.37
C LYS A 184 1.40 2.65 5.70
N THR A 185 1.77 1.61 6.44
CA THR A 185 1.26 1.34 7.81
C THR A 185 2.27 1.71 8.91
N GLY A 186 3.25 2.57 8.63
CA GLY A 186 4.24 3.00 9.64
C GLY A 186 5.44 2.06 9.82
N GLY A 187 5.63 1.08 8.94
CA GLY A 187 6.73 0.12 9.10
C GLY A 187 8.14 0.71 9.04
N THR A 188 8.35 1.91 8.49
CA THR A 188 9.64 2.62 8.62
C THR A 188 9.97 3.01 10.06
N SER A 189 8.97 3.37 10.87
CA SER A 189 9.18 3.66 12.29
C SER A 189 9.52 2.39 13.07
N VAL A 190 8.78 1.30 12.79
CA VAL A 190 9.04 -0.03 13.36
C VAL A 190 10.45 -0.51 12.98
N GLU A 191 10.83 -0.41 11.71
CA GLU A 191 12.16 -0.78 11.23
C GLU A 191 13.25 -0.03 12.02
N LYS A 192 13.14 1.31 12.13
CA LYS A 192 14.12 2.13 12.88
C LYS A 192 14.26 1.69 14.34
N ALA A 193 13.14 1.40 15.01
CA ALA A 193 13.16 0.98 16.42
C ALA A 193 13.75 -0.44 16.62
N PHE A 194 13.58 -1.33 15.64
CA PHE A 194 13.95 -2.76 15.75
C PHE A 194 15.20 -3.15 14.95
N LYS A 195 15.89 -2.19 14.32
CA LYS A 195 17.14 -2.46 13.59
C LYS A 195 18.20 -3.14 14.47
N PRO A 196 18.96 -4.11 13.93
CA PRO A 196 18.92 -4.60 12.54
C PRO A 196 17.88 -5.72 12.29
N ARG A 197 17.12 -6.15 13.30
CA ARG A 197 16.35 -7.41 13.28
C ARG A 197 15.13 -7.39 12.36
N PHE A 198 14.53 -6.23 12.08
CA PHE A 198 13.37 -6.11 11.19
C PHE A 198 13.77 -5.41 9.88
N PRO A 199 14.32 -6.14 8.89
CA PRO A 199 14.60 -5.55 7.60
C PRO A 199 13.29 -5.16 6.91
N LYS A 200 13.32 -4.03 6.20
CA LYS A 200 12.19 -3.59 5.38
C LYS A 200 11.99 -4.56 4.22
N ASN A 201 10.88 -5.28 4.21
CA ASN A 201 10.46 -6.11 3.08
C ASN A 201 8.95 -6.01 2.87
N HIS A 202 8.54 -5.68 1.65
CA HIS A 202 7.15 -5.58 1.21
C HIS A 202 6.64 -6.88 0.54
N ALA A 203 7.30 -8.01 0.79
CA ALA A 203 6.80 -9.32 0.40
C ALA A 203 5.53 -9.71 1.18
N LEU A 204 4.65 -10.44 0.51
CA LEU A 204 3.46 -11.06 1.12
C LEU A 204 3.91 -12.07 2.18
N ALA A 205 3.18 -12.19 3.30
CA ALA A 205 3.49 -13.18 4.33
C ALA A 205 3.56 -14.60 3.76
N TYR A 206 2.70 -14.90 2.79
CA TYR A 206 2.68 -16.17 2.08
C TYR A 206 3.97 -16.50 1.30
N ASP A 207 4.69 -15.50 0.79
CA ASP A 207 5.96 -15.72 0.06
C ASP A 207 7.17 -15.87 0.99
N ARG A 208 6.98 -15.71 2.30
CA ARG A 208 8.08 -15.60 3.26
C ARG A 208 8.33 -16.90 4.02
N SER A 209 9.34 -17.66 3.59
CA SER A 209 9.80 -18.86 4.28
C SER A 209 10.41 -18.56 5.66
N ASP A 210 10.92 -17.34 5.87
CA ASP A 210 11.57 -16.93 7.12
C ASP A 210 10.60 -16.71 8.29
N LEU A 211 9.28 -16.82 8.04
CA LEU A 211 8.23 -16.75 9.07
C LEU A 211 8.03 -18.07 9.81
N ALA A 212 8.46 -19.20 9.24
CA ALA A 212 8.24 -20.50 9.85
C ALA A 212 8.93 -20.61 11.22
N GLY A 213 8.15 -20.82 12.28
CA GLY A 213 8.66 -20.92 13.66
C GLY A 213 9.09 -19.59 14.29
N ALA A 214 8.86 -18.47 13.63
CA ALA A 214 9.05 -17.14 14.19
C ALA A 214 7.78 -16.65 14.89
N SER A 215 7.92 -15.67 15.79
CA SER A 215 6.77 -14.85 16.20
C SER A 215 6.64 -13.64 15.27
N VAL A 216 5.52 -13.55 14.58
CA VAL A 216 5.31 -12.64 13.46
C VAL A 216 4.30 -11.56 13.82
N VAL A 217 4.67 -10.30 13.58
CA VAL A 217 3.77 -9.15 13.73
C VAL A 217 3.61 -8.41 12.41
N ALA A 218 2.46 -7.78 12.23
CA ALA A 218 2.25 -6.80 11.18
C ALA A 218 1.61 -5.53 11.75
N VAL A 219 1.81 -4.40 11.07
CA VAL A 219 1.07 -3.16 11.36
C VAL A 219 0.01 -2.98 10.29
N ILE A 220 -1.22 -2.77 10.73
CA ILE A 220 -2.38 -2.42 9.91
C ILE A 220 -2.76 -0.95 10.15
N ARG A 221 -3.51 -0.37 9.24
CA ARG A 221 -3.97 1.02 9.30
C ARG A 221 -5.37 1.10 8.71
N ASP A 222 -6.15 2.10 9.11
CA ASP A 222 -7.36 2.47 8.39
C ASP A 222 -7.10 2.49 6.86
N PRO A 223 -7.84 1.70 6.05
CA PRO A 223 -7.60 1.60 4.61
C PRO A 223 -7.78 2.94 3.89
N TYR A 224 -8.68 3.81 4.37
CA TYR A 224 -8.90 5.13 3.80
C TYR A 224 -7.71 6.06 4.07
N ASP A 225 -7.22 6.09 5.32
CA ASP A 225 -6.03 6.87 5.66
C ASP A 225 -4.77 6.30 4.98
N ARG A 226 -4.69 4.97 4.78
CA ARG A 226 -3.62 4.34 3.98
C ARG A 226 -3.62 4.82 2.53
N ALA A 227 -4.79 4.94 1.89
CA ALA A 227 -4.91 5.39 0.50
C ALA A 227 -4.36 6.80 0.34
N LEU A 228 -4.84 7.69 1.22
CA LEU A 228 -4.44 9.09 1.22
C LEU A 228 -2.95 9.24 1.59
N SER A 229 -2.44 8.41 2.49
CA SER A 229 -1.01 8.34 2.83
C SER A 229 -0.13 8.00 1.64
N TRP A 230 -0.58 7.13 0.73
CA TRP A 230 0.12 6.86 -0.53
C TRP A 230 0.13 8.09 -1.45
N PHE A 231 -1.03 8.72 -1.65
CA PHE A 231 -1.12 9.91 -2.50
C PHE A 231 -0.22 11.05 -2.00
N ARG A 232 -0.29 11.36 -0.70
CA ARG A 232 0.59 12.34 -0.03
C ARG A 232 2.07 11.99 -0.22
N PHE A 233 2.43 10.72 -0.04
CA PHE A 233 3.80 10.25 -0.20
C PHE A 233 4.33 10.43 -1.62
N CYS A 234 3.50 10.14 -2.63
CA CYS A 234 3.85 10.39 -4.02
C CYS A 234 4.09 11.86 -4.31
N ILE A 235 3.28 12.76 -3.74
CA ILE A 235 3.43 14.21 -3.90
C ILE A 235 4.70 14.69 -3.21
N ALA A 236 4.85 14.43 -1.90
CA ALA A 236 5.99 14.87 -1.11
C ALA A 236 7.32 14.27 -1.59
N GLY A 237 7.30 13.03 -2.07
CA GLY A 237 8.50 12.29 -2.43
C GLY A 237 9.17 11.60 -1.25
N PHE A 238 10.30 10.96 -1.54
CA PHE A 238 11.15 10.28 -0.56
C PHE A 238 12.59 10.79 -0.69
N TYR A 239 13.09 11.52 0.32
CA TYR A 239 14.38 12.21 0.28
C TYR A 239 14.57 13.08 -0.97
N GLY A 240 13.53 13.87 -1.31
CA GLY A 240 13.54 14.76 -2.48
C GLY A 240 13.41 14.04 -3.83
N LYS A 241 13.31 12.71 -3.86
CA LYS A 241 13.15 11.92 -5.08
C LYS A 241 11.70 11.48 -5.27
N LEU A 242 11.34 11.19 -6.52
CA LEU A 242 10.07 10.54 -6.82
C LEU A 242 10.12 9.11 -6.23
N PRO A 243 9.16 8.70 -5.40
CA PRO A 243 9.19 7.38 -4.81
C PRO A 243 8.71 6.31 -5.79
N HIS A 244 9.04 5.05 -5.48
CA HIS A 244 8.46 3.89 -6.15
C HIS A 244 7.05 3.59 -5.60
N PRO A 245 6.10 3.14 -6.46
CA PRO A 245 6.24 2.99 -7.91
C PRO A 245 6.20 4.34 -8.65
N THR A 246 7.16 4.55 -9.56
CA THR A 246 7.49 5.87 -10.11
C THR A 246 6.35 6.42 -10.98
N ALA A 247 5.74 5.58 -11.82
CA ALA A 247 4.66 5.97 -12.71
C ALA A 247 3.43 6.51 -11.94
N HIS A 248 3.03 5.81 -10.87
CA HIS A 248 1.91 6.22 -10.00
C HIS A 248 2.18 7.57 -9.36
N CYS A 249 3.39 7.73 -8.82
CA CYS A 249 3.74 8.93 -8.12
C CYS A 249 3.92 10.13 -9.05
N ALA A 250 4.38 9.92 -10.29
CA ALA A 250 4.42 10.97 -11.30
C ALA A 250 3.01 11.50 -11.61
N LYS A 251 2.02 10.59 -11.75
CA LYS A 251 0.63 10.98 -12.01
C LYS A 251 -0.02 11.69 -10.83
N ALA A 252 0.23 11.21 -9.60
CA ALA A 252 -0.24 11.89 -8.38
C ALA A 252 0.24 13.35 -8.32
N ARG A 253 1.55 13.58 -8.55
CA ARG A 253 2.15 14.92 -8.60
C ARG A 253 1.52 15.78 -9.69
N ARG A 254 1.33 15.23 -10.89
CA ARG A 254 0.70 15.95 -12.00
C ARG A 254 -0.73 16.35 -11.66
N PHE A 255 -1.57 15.43 -11.20
CA PHE A 255 -2.96 15.72 -10.85
C PHE A 255 -3.05 16.77 -9.73
N HIS A 256 -2.20 16.68 -8.72
CA HIS A 256 -2.14 17.68 -7.65
C HIS A 256 -1.68 19.06 -8.16
N ALA A 257 -0.66 19.12 -9.01
CA ALA A 257 -0.19 20.37 -9.62
C ALA A 257 -1.26 21.00 -10.53
N ASP A 258 -1.98 20.18 -11.31
CA ASP A 258 -3.06 20.64 -12.17
C ASP A 258 -4.25 21.16 -11.35
N ALA A 259 -4.56 20.54 -10.20
CA ALA A 259 -5.57 21.02 -9.27
C ALA A 259 -5.17 22.33 -8.54
N LYS A 260 -3.86 22.60 -8.38
CA LYS A 260 -3.36 23.88 -7.86
C LYS A 260 -3.44 25.00 -8.91
N LYS A 261 -3.24 24.68 -10.19
CA LYS A 261 -3.42 25.63 -11.30
C LYS A 261 -4.93 25.93 -11.42
N ARG A 262 -5.34 27.18 -11.18
CA ARG A 262 -6.75 27.66 -11.18
C ARG A 262 -7.52 27.53 -12.52
N LYS A 263 -7.06 26.66 -13.44
CA LYS A 263 -7.63 26.46 -14.78
C LYS A 263 -8.91 25.60 -14.78
N ILE A 264 -9.27 25.00 -13.64
CA ILE A 264 -10.53 24.27 -13.47
C ILE A 264 -11.59 25.29 -12.96
N ARG A 265 -12.50 25.73 -13.85
CA ARG A 265 -13.71 26.53 -13.52
C ARG A 265 -14.81 25.64 -12.89
N PRO A 266 -15.74 26.14 -12.05
CA PRO A 266 -15.72 27.32 -11.16
C PRO A 266 -15.05 26.93 -9.80
N PRO A 267 -14.91 27.81 -8.77
CA PRO A 267 -13.92 27.60 -7.73
C PRO A 267 -14.38 26.56 -6.71
N ALA A 268 -14.08 25.29 -7.00
CA ALA A 268 -13.94 24.28 -5.96
C ALA A 268 -12.94 24.82 -4.92
N SER A 269 -13.27 24.76 -3.63
CA SER A 269 -12.35 25.13 -2.55
C SER A 269 -10.99 24.41 -2.69
N PRO A 270 -9.89 24.91 -2.09
CA PRO A 270 -8.62 24.19 -2.12
C PRO A 270 -8.74 22.71 -1.74
N THR A 271 -9.58 22.40 -0.73
CA THR A 271 -9.94 21.04 -0.32
C THR A 271 -10.65 20.27 -1.42
N ALA A 272 -11.69 20.83 -2.04
CA ALA A 272 -12.41 20.15 -3.11
C ALA A 272 -11.52 19.88 -4.34
N ARG A 273 -10.58 20.77 -4.66
CA ARG A 273 -9.58 20.54 -5.72
C ARG A 273 -8.61 19.42 -5.37
N ALA A 274 -8.15 19.37 -4.11
CA ALA A 274 -7.31 18.27 -3.62
C ALA A 274 -8.06 16.93 -3.64
N ALA A 275 -9.33 16.91 -3.22
CA ALA A 275 -10.20 15.75 -3.27
C ALA A 275 -10.38 15.21 -4.70
N MET A 276 -10.61 16.10 -5.69
CA MET A 276 -10.68 15.69 -7.10
C MET A 276 -9.35 15.13 -7.62
N ALA A 277 -8.21 15.74 -7.26
CA ALA A 277 -6.90 15.22 -7.65
C ALA A 277 -6.65 13.82 -7.08
N PHE A 278 -7.04 13.61 -5.83
CA PHE A 278 -6.94 12.33 -5.14
C PHE A 278 -7.87 11.27 -5.77
N GLU A 279 -9.14 11.61 -6.03
CA GLU A 279 -10.09 10.73 -6.73
C GLU A 279 -9.55 10.30 -8.10
N ARG A 280 -9.03 11.25 -8.91
CA ARG A 280 -8.45 10.94 -10.22
C ARG A 280 -7.26 10.00 -10.13
N TRP A 281 -6.43 10.16 -9.10
CA TRP A 281 -5.32 9.25 -8.84
C TRP A 281 -5.83 7.85 -8.45
N LEU A 282 -6.80 7.73 -7.55
CA LEU A 282 -7.42 6.45 -7.18
C LEU A 282 -8.03 5.74 -8.39
N ALA A 283 -8.81 6.47 -9.19
CA ALA A 283 -9.45 5.93 -10.39
C ALA A 283 -8.42 5.40 -11.40
N LEU A 284 -7.27 6.07 -11.52
CA LEU A 284 -6.17 5.60 -12.36
C LEU A 284 -5.54 4.32 -11.80
N VAL A 285 -5.09 4.32 -10.55
CA VAL A 285 -4.32 3.19 -10.00
C VAL A 285 -5.16 1.92 -9.82
N HIS A 286 -6.48 2.05 -9.66
CA HIS A 286 -7.40 0.90 -9.56
C HIS A 286 -8.14 0.58 -10.86
N GLY A 287 -8.26 1.52 -11.79
CA GLY A 287 -9.03 1.35 -13.03
C GLY A 287 -8.18 1.00 -14.25
N ASP A 288 -6.89 1.33 -14.25
CA ASP A 288 -5.99 1.06 -15.36
C ASP A 288 -4.97 -0.01 -14.97
N ALA A 289 -4.97 -1.12 -15.72
CA ALA A 289 -4.05 -2.21 -15.50
C ALA A 289 -2.60 -1.74 -15.59
N ALA A 290 -2.23 -0.78 -16.45
CA ALA A 290 -0.85 -0.29 -16.55
C ALA A 290 -0.31 0.29 -15.22
N TYR A 291 -1.22 0.67 -14.30
CA TYR A 291 -0.91 1.18 -12.97
C TYR A 291 -1.30 0.21 -11.85
N ALA A 292 -1.53 -1.08 -12.12
CA ALA A 292 -1.64 -2.02 -11.01
C ALA A 292 -0.27 -2.21 -10.35
N ASN A 293 -0.21 -2.10 -9.03
CA ASN A 293 1.01 -2.32 -8.27
C ASN A 293 0.70 -2.91 -6.91
N LEU A 294 1.41 -4.00 -6.57
CA LEU A 294 1.28 -4.72 -5.30
C LEU A 294 1.27 -3.79 -4.08
N TRP A 295 2.08 -2.74 -4.07
CA TRP A 295 2.22 -1.89 -2.88
C TRP A 295 1.09 -0.90 -2.69
N VAL A 296 0.48 -0.49 -3.82
CA VAL A 296 -0.55 0.54 -3.86
C VAL A 296 -1.93 -0.09 -3.84
N THR A 297 -2.22 -1.02 -4.76
CA THR A 297 -3.60 -1.46 -5.04
C THR A 297 -4.08 -2.61 -4.16
N THR A 298 -3.18 -3.22 -3.39
CA THR A 298 -3.48 -4.45 -2.66
C THR A 298 -4.04 -4.20 -1.27
N PRO A 299 -5.12 -4.90 -0.89
CA PRO A 299 -5.65 -4.91 0.48
C PRO A 299 -4.62 -5.40 1.50
N LEU A 300 -4.68 -4.88 2.72
CA LEU A 300 -3.89 -5.34 3.86
C LEU A 300 -4.13 -6.84 4.13
N ALA A 301 -5.36 -7.32 4.03
CA ALA A 301 -5.69 -8.73 4.25
C ALA A 301 -4.88 -9.67 3.34
N VAL A 302 -4.68 -9.29 2.08
CA VAL A 302 -3.89 -10.08 1.10
C VAL A 302 -2.42 -10.17 1.52
N TYR A 303 -1.87 -9.14 2.15
CA TYR A 303 -0.50 -9.21 2.67
C TYR A 303 -0.31 -10.22 3.81
N LEU A 304 -1.37 -10.49 4.57
CA LEU A 304 -1.27 -11.08 5.90
C LEU A 304 -1.90 -12.47 5.98
N THR A 305 -2.53 -12.94 4.90
CA THR A 305 -3.33 -14.16 4.91
C THR A 305 -2.85 -15.19 3.90
N HIS A 306 -3.23 -16.44 4.11
CA HIS A 306 -3.02 -17.51 3.15
C HIS A 306 -4.04 -17.38 2.00
N PRO A 307 -3.63 -17.45 0.72
CA PRO A 307 -4.52 -17.21 -0.41
C PRO A 307 -5.67 -18.22 -0.54
N ALA A 308 -5.46 -19.43 -0.05
CA ALA A 308 -6.40 -20.52 -0.24
C ALA A 308 -7.40 -20.65 0.93
N THR A 309 -6.94 -20.41 2.17
CA THR A 309 -7.75 -20.57 3.38
C THR A 309 -8.24 -19.24 3.93
N GLY A 310 -7.61 -18.12 3.56
CA GLY A 310 -7.89 -16.80 4.13
C GLY A 310 -7.41 -16.63 5.57
N GLU A 311 -6.75 -17.63 6.17
CA GLU A 311 -6.24 -17.55 7.54
C GLU A 311 -5.05 -16.62 7.65
N PHE A 312 -4.89 -15.96 8.80
CA PHE A 312 -3.73 -15.12 9.06
C PHE A 312 -2.44 -15.96 9.14
N LEU A 313 -1.37 -15.41 8.55
CA LEU A 313 0.00 -15.93 8.61
C LEU A 313 0.88 -15.10 9.56
N VAL A 314 0.24 -14.32 10.43
CA VAL A 314 0.88 -13.49 11.44
C VAL A 314 0.23 -13.76 12.80
N ASP A 315 0.97 -13.60 13.89
CA ASP A 315 0.46 -13.89 15.23
C ASP A 315 -0.28 -12.70 15.84
N ALA A 316 0.10 -11.50 15.41
CA ALA A 316 -0.40 -10.26 15.98
C ALA A 316 -0.53 -9.16 14.92
N LEU A 317 -1.57 -8.35 15.11
CA LEU A 317 -1.81 -7.13 14.36
C LEU A 317 -1.70 -5.94 15.30
N VAL A 318 -0.90 -4.97 14.90
CA VAL A 318 -0.71 -3.69 15.58
C VAL A 318 -1.47 -2.63 14.80
N ARG A 319 -2.25 -1.79 15.47
CA ARG A 319 -2.92 -0.67 14.80
C ARG A 319 -1.97 0.51 14.70
N PHE A 320 -1.84 1.09 13.51
CA PHE A 320 -1.01 2.27 13.28
C PHE A 320 -1.44 3.44 14.18
N GLU A 321 -2.73 3.59 14.42
CA GLU A 321 -3.33 4.64 15.25
C GLU A 321 -2.99 4.48 16.76
N ARG A 322 -2.45 3.32 17.14
CA ARG A 322 -2.00 2.98 18.50
C ARG A 322 -0.61 2.37 18.48
N LEU A 323 0.22 2.74 17.50
CA LEU A 323 1.43 2.01 17.12
C LEU A 323 2.36 1.75 18.32
N ALA A 324 2.69 2.80 19.09
CA ALA A 324 3.59 2.66 20.24
C ALA A 324 3.02 1.74 21.33
N ALA A 325 1.75 1.92 21.70
CA ALA A 325 1.08 1.15 22.74
C ALA A 325 0.92 -0.33 22.35
N ASP A 326 0.45 -0.59 21.13
CA ASP A 326 0.20 -1.96 20.65
C ASP A 326 1.52 -2.73 20.43
N VAL A 327 2.60 -2.06 19.96
CA VAL A 327 3.93 -2.68 19.88
C VAL A 327 4.49 -2.98 21.28
N ALA A 328 4.33 -2.07 22.24
CA ALA A 328 4.78 -2.31 23.61
C ALA A 328 4.06 -3.53 24.24
N ALA A 329 2.75 -3.62 24.06
CA ALA A 329 1.95 -4.76 24.53
C ALA A 329 2.37 -6.08 23.88
N TRP A 330 2.62 -6.09 22.56
CA TRP A 330 3.14 -7.27 21.87
C TRP A 330 4.56 -7.66 22.32
N CYS A 331 5.40 -6.66 22.62
CA CYS A 331 6.79 -6.88 23.02
C CYS A 331 6.99 -7.33 24.46
N ALA A 332 6.05 -6.99 25.36
CA ALA A 332 6.16 -7.29 26.78
C ALA A 332 6.50 -8.76 27.07
N PRO A 333 5.80 -9.77 26.50
CA PRO A 333 6.13 -11.17 26.76
C PRO A 333 7.22 -11.74 25.83
N ARG A 334 7.85 -10.92 24.97
CA ARG A 334 8.80 -11.35 23.92
C ARG A 334 10.23 -10.82 24.12
N GLY A 335 10.47 -10.06 25.19
CA GLY A 335 11.78 -9.49 25.53
C GLY A 335 12.23 -8.35 24.60
N CYS A 336 11.30 -7.66 23.93
CA CYS A 336 11.63 -6.51 23.05
C CYS A 336 11.18 -5.15 23.59
N ALA A 337 10.95 -5.03 24.91
CA ALA A 337 10.49 -3.80 25.55
C ALA A 337 11.40 -2.59 25.27
N ALA A 338 12.73 -2.76 25.31
CA ALA A 338 13.67 -1.68 25.00
C ALA A 338 13.57 -1.17 23.54
N ALA A 339 13.29 -2.07 22.59
CA ALA A 339 13.05 -1.67 21.19
C ALA A 339 11.69 -0.97 21.05
N ALA A 340 10.65 -1.46 21.73
CA ALA A 340 9.34 -0.81 21.75
C ALA A 340 9.38 0.61 22.33
N ALA A 341 10.16 0.83 23.40
CA ALA A 341 10.33 2.16 24.00
C ALA A 341 10.92 3.18 23.02
N LYS A 342 11.84 2.75 22.14
CA LYS A 342 12.38 3.62 21.07
C LYS A 342 11.28 4.08 20.12
N LEU A 343 10.25 3.27 19.87
CA LEU A 343 9.18 3.63 18.94
C LEU A 343 8.36 4.84 19.44
N ALA A 344 8.14 4.94 20.76
CA ALA A 344 7.50 6.10 21.38
C ALA A 344 8.30 7.39 21.15
N SER A 345 9.63 7.30 21.14
CA SER A 345 10.51 8.46 20.85
C SER A 345 10.60 8.82 19.36
N VAL A 346 10.13 7.94 18.47
CA VAL A 346 10.15 8.13 17.01
C VAL A 346 8.85 8.83 16.53
N GLN A 347 8.08 9.43 17.45
CA GLN A 347 6.67 9.80 17.25
C GLN A 347 6.38 10.51 15.91
N GLU A 348 5.59 9.75 15.14
CA GLU A 348 4.57 10.04 14.13
C GLU A 348 4.60 11.35 13.34
N ASN A 349 5.07 11.21 12.10
CA ASN A 349 4.57 11.93 10.93
C ASN A 349 4.53 13.47 11.10
N PRO A 350 5.68 14.15 11.33
CA PRO A 350 5.75 15.61 11.40
C PRO A 350 5.24 16.31 10.12
N SER A 351 5.02 15.55 9.04
CA SER A 351 4.45 15.99 7.77
C SER A 351 2.95 16.30 7.81
N ARG A 352 2.35 16.58 8.98
CA ARG A 352 0.92 16.92 9.13
C ARG A 352 0.70 18.34 9.70
N ILE A 353 1.76 19.14 9.82
CA ILE A 353 1.70 20.50 10.36
C ILE A 353 1.89 21.45 9.18
N GLY A 354 0.79 21.80 8.51
CA GLY A 354 0.81 22.70 7.38
C GLY A 354 -0.58 23.17 6.97
N ASP A 355 -0.61 24.28 6.24
CA ASP A 355 -1.83 24.82 5.61
C ASP A 355 -2.17 24.12 4.28
N ASP A 356 -1.51 23.00 3.94
CA ASP A 356 -1.86 22.26 2.73
C ASP A 356 -3.21 21.56 2.95
N PRO A 357 -4.20 21.70 2.05
CA PRO A 357 -5.47 20.98 2.15
C PRO A 357 -5.29 19.46 2.26
N LEU A 358 -4.14 18.95 1.82
CA LEU A 358 -3.77 17.56 2.03
C LEU A 358 -3.47 17.22 3.48
N ASP A 359 -3.37 18.13 4.44
CA ASP A 359 -3.13 17.80 5.86
C ASP A 359 -4.42 17.54 6.64
N LEU A 360 -5.58 17.80 6.03
CA LEU A 360 -6.90 17.54 6.61
C LEU A 360 -7.15 16.05 6.92
N PRO A 361 -8.07 15.72 7.85
CA PRO A 361 -8.54 14.36 8.05
C PRO A 361 -9.03 13.75 6.73
N TYR A 362 -8.84 12.44 6.53
CA TYR A 362 -9.15 11.82 5.23
C TYR A 362 -10.61 12.06 4.82
N GLY A 363 -11.56 12.08 5.77
CA GLY A 363 -12.98 12.31 5.49
C GLY A 363 -13.25 13.61 4.72
N ALA A 364 -12.38 14.61 4.83
CA ALA A 364 -12.52 15.89 4.12
C ALA A 364 -12.05 15.83 2.65
N LEU A 365 -11.27 14.81 2.27
CA LEU A 365 -10.67 14.66 0.94
C LEU A 365 -11.31 13.54 0.11
N TYR A 366 -12.24 12.79 0.69
CA TYR A 366 -12.97 11.74 0.00
C TYR A 366 -14.24 12.29 -0.64
N THR A 367 -14.27 12.27 -1.98
CA THR A 367 -15.53 12.37 -2.72
C THR A 367 -16.32 11.06 -2.58
N PRO A 368 -17.64 11.04 -2.88
CA PRO A 368 -18.41 9.80 -2.93
C PRO A 368 -17.79 8.74 -3.84
N ARG A 369 -17.25 9.14 -5.00
CA ARG A 369 -16.60 8.24 -5.95
C ARG A 369 -15.24 7.74 -5.45
N ALA A 370 -14.42 8.58 -4.83
CA ALA A 370 -13.16 8.15 -4.23
C ALA A 370 -13.41 7.10 -3.14
N ARG A 371 -14.44 7.31 -2.32
CA ARG A 371 -14.87 6.35 -1.31
C ARG A 371 -15.28 5.02 -1.95
N ALA A 372 -16.16 5.06 -2.95
CA ALA A 372 -16.60 3.85 -3.64
C ALA A 372 -15.45 3.05 -4.26
N ILE A 373 -14.42 3.71 -4.78
CA ILE A 373 -13.21 3.04 -5.30
C ILE A 373 -12.48 2.30 -4.18
N VAL A 374 -12.28 2.94 -3.02
CA VAL A 374 -11.58 2.31 -1.88
C VAL A 374 -12.43 1.23 -1.22
N ASP A 375 -13.76 1.41 -1.13
CA ASP A 375 -14.68 0.37 -0.65
C ASP A 375 -14.61 -0.87 -1.57
N ALA A 376 -14.61 -0.68 -2.88
CA ALA A 376 -14.51 -1.80 -3.82
C ALA A 376 -13.14 -2.48 -3.79
N ALA A 377 -12.05 -1.72 -3.65
CA ALA A 377 -10.70 -2.27 -3.68
C ALA A 377 -10.28 -2.88 -2.34
N TRP A 378 -10.56 -2.19 -1.23
CA TRP A 378 -10.05 -2.48 0.13
C TRP A 378 -11.16 -2.57 1.19
N GLY A 379 -12.44 -2.60 0.81
CA GLY A 379 -13.55 -2.75 1.76
C GLY A 379 -13.42 -4.01 2.63
N VAL A 380 -12.81 -5.07 2.10
CA VAL A 380 -12.45 -6.27 2.88
C VAL A 380 -11.61 -5.93 4.11
N ASP A 381 -10.70 -4.95 4.05
CA ASP A 381 -9.89 -4.52 5.19
C ASP A 381 -10.73 -3.74 6.21
N ALA A 382 -11.64 -2.89 5.73
CA ALA A 382 -12.53 -2.11 6.57
C ALA A 382 -13.40 -3.05 7.42
N ASP A 383 -13.98 -4.07 6.79
CA ASP A 383 -14.83 -5.06 7.45
C ASP A 383 -14.02 -5.98 8.37
N LEU A 384 -12.87 -6.48 7.88
CA LEU A 384 -12.05 -7.45 8.61
C LEU A 384 -11.40 -6.85 9.86
N PHE A 385 -10.96 -5.59 9.79
CA PHE A 385 -10.22 -4.93 10.87
C PHE A 385 -11.05 -3.91 11.66
N GLY A 386 -12.33 -3.75 11.31
CA GLY A 386 -13.24 -2.82 11.99
C GLY A 386 -12.86 -1.36 11.81
N TYR A 387 -12.60 -0.94 10.56
CA TYR A 387 -12.38 0.45 10.18
C TYR A 387 -13.57 0.98 9.38
N PRO A 388 -14.68 1.36 10.04
CA PRO A 388 -15.77 2.01 9.34
C PRO A 388 -15.30 3.36 8.79
N PHE A 389 -15.80 3.75 7.61
CA PHE A 389 -15.52 5.06 7.06
C PHE A 389 -16.03 6.16 8.01
N ARG A 390 -15.16 7.10 8.37
CA ARG A 390 -15.52 8.25 9.21
C ARG A 390 -15.65 9.50 8.34
N ASN A 391 -16.84 10.10 8.37
CA ASN A 391 -17.05 11.41 7.74
C ASN A 391 -16.19 12.48 8.46
N ALA A 392 -15.83 13.54 7.74
CA ALA A 392 -15.31 14.74 8.40
C ALA A 392 -16.38 15.24 9.38
N SER A 393 -16.03 15.34 10.66
CA SER A 393 -16.87 15.93 11.70
C SER A 393 -16.70 17.43 11.72
#